data_AF-A0A8S8ZA17-F1
#
_entry.id   AF-A0A8S8ZA17-F1
#
_cell.length_a   1.000
_cell.length_b   1.000
_cell.length_c   1.000
_cell.angle_alpha   90.00
_cell.angle_beta   90.00
_cell.angle_gamma   90.00
#
_symmetry.space_group_name_H-M   'P 1'
#
loop_
_entity.id
_entity.type
_entity.pdbx_description
1 polymer ?
#
loop_
_entity_poly.entity_id
_entity_poly.type
_entity_poly.pdbx_seq_one_letter_code
_entity_poly.pdbx_strand_id
1 'polypeptide(L)'
;MMCVNMTIDPAAGPVAIGRLFSGKIKDGQTINIIDTNREGRVQSVNFFMSNVREQVGELGAGNIPALLGLTDVRAGQTISTVKDIPVFEASKYVSEPVVQMAIEPKHPKDLPKLVEVLRKL
;
A
#
# COMPACT_ATOMS: atom_id res chain seq x y z
N MET A 1 2.67 -1.28 -11.40
CA MET A 1 2.06 -2.23 -10.46
C MET A 1 0.79 -1.61 -9.90
N MET A 2 -0.25 -2.42 -9.70
CA MET A 2 -1.46 -1.99 -9.01
C MET A 2 -1.40 -2.48 -7.57
N CYS A 3 -1.53 -1.58 -6.61
CA CYS A 3 -1.60 -1.92 -5.19
C CYS A 3 -3.02 -2.37 -4.85
N VAL A 4 -3.16 -3.59 -4.33
CA VAL A 4 -4.47 -4.20 -4.03
C VAL A 4 -4.76 -4.14 -2.53
N ASN A 5 -3.72 -4.32 -1.71
CA ASN A 5 -3.86 -4.33 -0.27
C ASN A 5 -2.71 -3.57 0.39
N MET A 6 -2.99 -2.97 1.53
CA MET A 6 -2.00 -2.31 2.37
C MET A 6 -2.12 -2.86 3.78
N THR A 7 -1.02 -3.41 4.28
CA THR A 7 -0.94 -3.94 5.63
C THR A 7 0.12 -3.20 6.41
N ILE A 8 -0.09 -3.04 7.72
CA ILE A 8 0.91 -2.45 8.61
C ILE A 8 1.56 -3.59 9.38
N ASP A 9 2.81 -3.87 9.06
CA ASP A 9 3.64 -4.82 9.78
C ASP A 9 4.21 -4.14 11.04
N PRO A 10 4.09 -4.74 12.24
CA PRO A 10 4.62 -4.15 13.48
C PRO A 10 6.14 -3.91 13.46
N ALA A 11 6.90 -4.74 12.76
CA ALA A 11 8.36 -4.64 12.67
C ALA A 11 8.82 -3.79 11.49
N ALA A 12 8.07 -3.80 10.38
CA ALA A 12 8.53 -3.24 9.11
C ALA A 12 7.74 -2.01 8.61
N GLY A 13 6.65 -1.64 9.29
CA GLY A 13 5.80 -0.52 8.90
C GLY A 13 4.85 -0.86 7.75
N PRO A 14 4.43 0.13 6.93
CA PRO A 14 3.46 -0.09 5.86
C PRO A 14 4.06 -0.94 4.74
N VAL A 15 3.30 -1.98 4.36
CA VAL A 15 3.59 -2.94 3.30
C VAL A 15 2.54 -2.80 2.22
N ALA A 16 2.97 -2.39 1.03
CA ALA A 16 2.12 -2.33 -0.14
C ALA A 16 2.17 -3.67 -0.89
N ILE A 17 1.02 -4.34 -0.97
CA ILE A 17 0.86 -5.62 -1.65
C ILE A 17 0.05 -5.38 -2.92
N GLY A 18 0.51 -5.94 -4.03
CA GLY A 18 -0.15 -5.72 -5.30
C GLY A 18 0.44 -6.54 -6.41
N ARG A 19 -0.14 -6.41 -7.61
CA ARG A 19 0.31 -7.17 -8.77
C ARG A 19 1.22 -6.35 -9.67
N LEU A 20 2.39 -6.91 -9.97
CA LEU A 20 3.32 -6.33 -10.92
C LEU A 20 2.94 -6.74 -12.34
N PHE A 21 2.30 -5.83 -13.07
CA PHE A 21 1.84 -6.08 -14.45
C PHE A 21 2.96 -6.00 -15.48
N SER A 22 3.91 -5.08 -15.30
CA SER A 22 4.99 -4.84 -16.26
C SER A 22 6.26 -4.40 -15.54
N GLY A 23 7.40 -4.67 -16.17
CA GLY A 23 8.73 -4.31 -15.68
C GLY A 23 9.27 -5.23 -14.59
N LYS A 24 10.27 -4.72 -13.88
CA LYS A 24 10.89 -5.35 -12.72
C LYS A 24 11.05 -4.31 -11.62
N ILE A 25 10.92 -4.74 -10.38
CA ILE A 25 11.09 -3.90 -9.19
C ILE A 25 12.29 -4.38 -8.38
N LYS A 26 13.09 -3.43 -7.88
CA LYS A 26 14.32 -3.71 -7.13
C LYS A 26 14.34 -2.96 -5.80
N ASP A 27 15.11 -3.49 -4.86
CA ASP A 27 15.40 -2.81 -3.60
C ASP A 27 16.03 -1.43 -3.86
N GLY A 28 15.61 -0.44 -3.06
CA GLY A 28 16.10 0.93 -3.15
C GLY A 28 15.55 1.76 -4.31
N GLN A 29 14.73 1.17 -5.20
CA GLN A 29 14.21 1.82 -6.40
C GLN A 29 13.18 2.91 -6.07
N THR A 30 13.29 4.06 -6.75
CA THR A 30 12.29 5.12 -6.70
C THR A 30 11.17 4.82 -7.68
N ILE A 31 9.93 4.97 -7.22
CA ILE A 31 8.70 4.80 -7.98
C ILE A 31 7.82 6.03 -7.81
N ASN A 32 6.94 6.26 -8.76
CA ASN A 32 5.93 7.30 -8.73
C ASN A 32 4.58 6.67 -8.42
N ILE A 33 3.84 7.31 -7.52
CA ILE A 33 2.42 7.07 -7.26
C ILE A 33 1.67 7.96 -8.23
N ILE A 34 1.10 7.35 -9.27
CA ILE A 34 0.54 8.09 -10.41
C ILE A 34 -0.71 8.86 -9.98
N ASP A 35 -1.57 8.25 -9.16
CA ASP A 35 -2.82 8.83 -8.68
C ASP A 35 -2.64 10.14 -7.90
N THR A 36 -1.56 10.25 -7.13
CA THR A 36 -1.30 11.41 -6.25
C THR A 36 -0.12 12.27 -6.72
N ASN A 37 0.52 11.88 -7.83
CA ASN A 37 1.73 12.49 -8.35
C ASN A 37 2.83 12.68 -7.29
N ARG A 38 2.99 11.68 -6.42
CA ARG A 38 4.02 11.65 -5.38
C ARG A 38 5.09 10.63 -5.71
N GLU A 39 6.29 10.85 -5.21
CA GLU A 39 7.38 9.89 -5.32
C GLU A 39 7.45 9.05 -4.04
N GLY A 40 7.77 7.76 -4.19
CA GLY A 40 8.00 6.82 -3.11
C GLY A 40 9.26 6.03 -3.37
N ARG A 41 9.96 5.62 -2.31
CA ARG A 41 11.16 4.79 -2.42
C ARG A 41 10.88 3.42 -1.82
N VAL A 42 11.10 2.40 -2.64
CA VAL A 42 11.02 1.00 -2.18
C VAL A 42 12.25 0.73 -1.32
N GLN A 43 12.05 0.39 -0.05
CA GLN A 43 13.15 0.01 0.83
C GLN A 43 13.56 -1.43 0.59
N SER A 44 12.59 -2.35 0.59
CA SER A 44 12.81 -3.75 0.28
C SER A 44 11.63 -4.36 -0.48
N VAL A 45 11.98 -5.24 -1.41
CA VAL A 45 11.10 -6.07 -2.21
C VAL A 45 11.08 -7.45 -1.57
N ASN A 46 9.90 -7.82 -1.11
CA ASN A 46 9.67 -9.10 -0.46
C ASN A 46 8.66 -9.93 -1.25
N PHE A 47 8.72 -11.23 -1.04
CA PHE A 47 7.80 -12.20 -1.61
C PHE A 47 7.19 -13.04 -0.48
N PHE A 48 5.90 -13.35 -0.60
CA PHE A 48 5.23 -14.24 0.34
C PHE A 48 5.41 -15.67 -0.13
N MET A 49 6.16 -16.46 0.63
CA MET A 49 6.18 -17.92 0.53
C MET A 49 5.27 -18.50 1.60
N SER A 50 4.04 -18.84 1.20
CA SER A 50 2.99 -19.24 2.14
C SER A 50 2.77 -18.14 3.19
N ASN A 51 3.02 -18.44 4.46
CA ASN A 51 2.83 -17.50 5.57
C ASN A 51 4.10 -16.71 5.92
N VAL A 52 5.23 -17.00 5.26
CA VAL A 52 6.51 -16.37 5.54
C VAL A 52 6.81 -15.33 4.47
N ARG A 53 7.19 -14.12 4.90
CA ARG A 53 7.69 -13.08 4.01
C ARG A 53 9.21 -13.21 3.90
N GLU A 54 9.71 -13.39 2.69
CA GLU A 54 11.14 -13.49 2.39
C GLU A 54 11.58 -12.28 1.56
N GLN A 55 12.73 -11.69 1.89
CA GLN A 55 13.32 -10.62 1.08
C GLN A 55 14.05 -11.23 -0.12
N VAL A 56 13.70 -10.78 -1.32
CA VAL A 56 14.19 -11.35 -2.58
C VAL A 56 15.01 -10.36 -3.41
N GLY A 57 14.95 -9.07 -3.09
CA GLY A 57 15.77 -8.03 -3.72
C GLY A 57 15.30 -7.55 -5.09
N GLU A 58 14.79 -8.44 -5.93
CA GLU A 58 14.21 -8.12 -7.23
C GLU A 58 13.00 -9.01 -7.54
N LEU A 59 11.94 -8.43 -8.11
CA LEU A 59 10.79 -9.18 -8.64
C LEU A 59 10.46 -8.75 -10.07
N GLY A 60 10.17 -9.74 -10.92
CA GLY A 60 9.68 -9.50 -12.28
C GLY A 60 8.15 -9.49 -12.40
N ALA A 61 7.66 -8.93 -13.50
CA ALA A 61 6.25 -8.91 -13.85
C ALA A 61 5.58 -10.29 -13.80
N GLY A 62 4.28 -10.31 -13.54
CA GLY A 62 3.46 -11.50 -13.32
C GLY A 62 3.29 -11.87 -11.85
N ASN A 63 4.26 -11.49 -11.00
CA ASN A 63 4.29 -11.81 -9.57
C ASN A 63 3.58 -10.75 -8.69
N ILE A 64 3.41 -11.10 -7.41
CA ILE A 64 2.79 -10.26 -6.37
C ILE A 64 3.86 -9.88 -5.33
N PRO A 65 4.58 -8.76 -5.51
CA PRO A 65 5.54 -8.29 -4.51
C PRO A 65 4.84 -7.68 -3.29
N ALA A 66 5.53 -7.78 -2.15
CA ALA A 66 5.26 -7.06 -0.92
C ALA A 66 6.35 -5.99 -0.74
N LEU A 67 5.99 -4.74 -1.02
CA LEU A 67 6.91 -3.62 -1.03
C LEU A 67 6.89 -2.87 0.31
N LEU A 68 8.05 -2.68 0.91
CA LEU A 68 8.21 -1.95 2.17
C LEU A 68 8.70 -0.53 1.92
N GLY A 69 8.35 0.38 2.84
CA GLY A 69 8.81 1.78 2.82
C GLY A 69 7.92 2.74 2.04
N LEU A 70 6.76 2.28 1.56
CA LEU A 70 5.80 3.10 0.82
C LEU A 70 4.70 3.62 1.76
N THR A 71 4.92 4.80 2.32
CA THR A 71 4.03 5.44 3.31
C THR A 71 2.80 6.11 2.69
N ASP A 72 2.95 6.66 1.48
CA ASP A 72 1.94 7.48 0.82
C ASP A 72 1.03 6.68 -0.13
N VAL A 73 1.40 5.43 -0.42
CA VAL A 73 0.60 4.54 -1.26
C VAL A 73 -0.67 4.14 -0.51
N ARG A 74 -1.76 3.88 -1.23
CA ARG A 74 -3.01 3.31 -0.69
C ARG A 74 -3.50 2.17 -1.58
N ALA A 75 -4.39 1.34 -1.05
CA ALA A 75 -5.05 0.30 -1.83
C ALA A 75 -5.83 0.92 -3.00
N GLY A 76 -5.76 0.29 -4.18
CA GLY A 76 -6.34 0.76 -5.43
C GLY A 76 -5.45 1.69 -6.26
N GLN A 77 -4.33 2.19 -5.71
CA GLN A 77 -3.45 3.10 -6.44
C GLN A 77 -2.49 2.40 -7.39
N THR A 78 -2.06 3.15 -8.39
CA THR A 78 -1.11 2.75 -9.42
C THR A 78 0.28 3.28 -9.12
N ILE A 79 1.26 2.38 -9.10
CA ILE A 79 2.68 2.72 -8.96
C ILE A 79 3.48 2.38 -10.21
N SER A 80 4.37 3.27 -10.64
CA SER A 80 5.18 3.09 -11.84
C SER A 80 6.50 3.87 -11.77
N THR A 81 7.54 3.34 -12.40
CA THR A 81 8.80 4.05 -12.61
C THR A 81 8.67 5.15 -13.67
N VAL A 82 7.82 4.94 -14.67
CA VAL A 82 7.53 5.89 -15.73
C VAL A 82 6.38 6.79 -15.28
N LYS A 83 6.60 8.11 -15.39
CA LYS A 83 5.56 9.14 -15.15
C LYS A 83 4.56 9.14 -16.32
N ASP A 84 3.35 9.61 -16.07
CA ASP A 84 2.30 9.79 -17.11
C ASP A 84 1.79 8.50 -17.79
N ILE A 85 1.76 7.38 -17.04
CA ILE A 85 1.03 6.19 -17.49
C ILE A 85 -0.46 6.31 -17.16
N PRO A 86 -1.35 5.68 -17.95
CA PRO A 86 -2.75 5.56 -17.56
C PRO A 86 -2.85 4.81 -16.22
N VAL A 87 -3.64 5.36 -15.31
CA VAL A 87 -3.94 4.72 -14.02
C VAL A 87 -4.78 3.47 -14.23
N PHE A 88 -4.55 2.44 -13.40
CA PHE A 88 -5.45 1.30 -13.33
C PHE A 88 -6.81 1.74 -12.77
N GLU A 89 -7.85 0.99 -13.09
CA GLU A 89 -9.16 1.20 -12.47
C GLU A 89 -9.09 0.97 -10.97
N ALA A 90 -9.69 1.89 -10.21
CA ALA A 90 -9.77 1.77 -8.77
C ALA A 90 -10.56 0.51 -8.38
N SER A 91 -10.06 -0.20 -7.36
CA SER A 91 -10.80 -1.31 -6.77
C SER A 91 -12.09 -0.78 -6.14
N LYS A 92 -13.24 -1.22 -6.67
CA LYS A 92 -14.56 -0.88 -6.13
C LYS A 92 -15.14 -2.10 -5.43
N TYR A 93 -15.59 -1.93 -4.19
CA TYR A 93 -16.44 -2.92 -3.56
C TYR A 93 -17.84 -2.86 -4.18
N VAL A 94 -18.55 -3.99 -4.21
CA VAL A 94 -19.86 -4.10 -4.86
C VAL A 94 -20.93 -3.22 -4.21
N SER A 95 -20.73 -2.82 -2.96
CA SER A 95 -21.67 -2.02 -2.18
C SER A 95 -20.95 -0.91 -1.40
N GLU A 96 -21.67 0.18 -1.17
CA GLU A 96 -21.21 1.23 -0.27
C GLU A 96 -21.70 0.93 1.16
N PRO A 97 -20.99 1.40 2.20
CA PRO A 97 -21.41 1.20 3.58
C PRO A 97 -22.76 1.88 3.84
N VAL A 98 -23.79 1.08 4.13
CA VAL A 98 -25.16 1.57 4.39
C VAL A 98 -25.46 1.82 5.87
N VAL A 99 -24.57 1.43 6.78
CA VAL A 99 -24.70 1.63 8.23
C VAL A 99 -23.60 2.56 8.71
N GLN A 100 -23.97 3.58 9.48
CA GLN A 100 -23.05 4.54 10.09
C GLN A 100 -23.19 4.48 11.61
N MET A 101 -22.06 4.61 12.32
CA MET A 101 -22.00 4.60 13.78
C MET A 101 -21.17 5.78 14.28
N ALA A 102 -21.67 6.48 15.29
CA ALA A 102 -20.90 7.52 15.98
C ALA A 102 -19.97 6.87 17.02
N ILE A 103 -18.70 7.29 17.03
CA ILE A 103 -17.68 6.80 17.97
C ILE A 103 -17.10 8.00 18.69
N GLU A 104 -17.17 8.01 20.02
CA GLU A 104 -16.65 9.06 20.88
C GLU A 104 -15.68 8.47 21.91
N PRO A 105 -14.56 9.15 22.23
CA PRO A 105 -13.63 8.67 23.26
C PRO A 105 -14.26 8.85 24.65
N LYS A 106 -14.13 7.84 25.52
CA LYS A 106 -14.63 7.92 26.91
C LYS A 106 -13.98 9.04 27.71
N HIS A 107 -12.74 9.39 27.39
CA HIS A 107 -12.01 10.47 28.05
C HIS A 107 -11.50 11.48 27.02
N PRO A 108 -11.62 12.80 27.27
CA PRO A 108 -11.16 13.83 26.34
C PRO A 108 -9.68 13.71 25.95
N LYS A 109 -8.85 13.18 26.87
CA LYS A 109 -7.41 12.94 26.64
C LYS A 109 -7.13 11.91 25.54
N ASP A 110 -8.08 11.01 25.24
CA ASP A 110 -7.91 9.95 24.25
C ASP A 110 -8.32 10.39 22.84
N LEU A 111 -8.86 11.62 22.69
CA LEU A 111 -9.32 12.15 21.42
C LEU A 111 -8.24 12.19 20.32
N PRO A 112 -6.99 12.62 20.59
CA PRO A 112 -5.93 12.56 19.59
C PRO A 112 -5.64 11.12 19.13
N LYS A 113 -5.67 10.16 20.06
CA LYS A 113 -5.42 8.75 19.79
C LYS A 113 -6.54 8.13 18.95
N LEU A 114 -7.80 8.48 19.22
CA LEU A 114 -8.93 8.02 18.43
C LEU A 114 -8.81 8.47 16.97
N VAL A 115 -8.47 9.75 16.75
CA VAL A 115 -8.27 10.29 15.39
C VAL A 115 -7.14 9.59 14.67
N GLU A 116 -6.04 9.28 15.37
CA GLU A 116 -4.91 8.54 14.79
C GLU A 116 -5.31 7.13 14.36
N VAL A 117 -6.05 6.40 15.21
CA VAL A 117 -6.50 5.04 14.92
C VAL A 117 -7.49 5.02 13.75
N LEU A 118 -8.45 5.95 13.73
CA LEU A 118 -9.42 6.05 12.63
C LEU A 118 -8.77 6.34 11.27
N ARG A 119 -7.62 7.05 11.25
CA ARG A 119 -6.86 7.29 10.02
C ARG A 119 -6.05 6.08 9.54
N LYS A 120 -5.81 5.09 10.41
CA LYS A 120 -5.07 3.86 10.08
C LYS A 120 -5.98 2.72 9.61
N LEU A 121 -7.25 2.75 10.00
CA LEU A 121 -8.30 1.84 9.51
C LEU A 121 -8.65 2.16 8.06
#